data_AF-X0S753-F1
#
_entry.id   AF-X0S753-F1
#
_cell.length_a   1.000
_cell.length_b   1.000
_cell.length_c   1.000
_cell.angle_alpha   90.00
_cell.angle_beta   90.00
_cell.angle_gamma   90.00
#
_symmetry.space_group_name_H-M   'P 1'
#
loop_
_entity.id
_entity.type
_entity.pdbx_description
1 polymer ?
#
loop_
_entity_poly.entity_id
_entity_poly.type
_entity_poly.pdbx_seq_one_letter_code
_entity_poly.pdbx_strand_id
1 'polypeptide(L)'
;MSTSDSPRDATELLITDIGTLAIVPPGPLPGGRMRDISTLHDAALIIEDGRIAWFGRASDAPRIELGHTLSAGGGCVIPGLIDPHTHIPFVGDRSNEFMRRVTGESYLSIMEAGGGIRATTEAVRKASEQQLVQENLPRLRRMLSYGVTTCECKSGYGLTPEHELKQLRVIRTLDGLQPIDLVPTYLGAHALPAEFEGRADEFIESVASEELLARIAREKLARFCDVFCDRGAFDVEQSRRVLQRALKVGLKPKLHADELEQIGATRLAGELKAVSADHLEKIDAGGIDALKL
;
A
#
# COMPACT_ATOMS: atom_id res chain seq x y z
N MET A 1 -20.00 -22.84 31.22
CA MET A 1 -18.80 -22.95 30.37
C MET A 1 -19.28 -22.89 28.94
N SER A 2 -19.14 -21.74 28.29
CA SER A 2 -19.44 -21.57 26.87
C SER A 2 -18.20 -20.94 26.25
N THR A 3 -17.23 -21.78 25.88
CA THR A 3 -16.25 -21.40 24.89
C THR A 3 -17.02 -21.36 23.58
N SER A 4 -17.47 -20.16 23.19
CA SER A 4 -17.86 -19.94 21.80
C SER A 4 -16.56 -20.06 21.01
N ASP A 5 -16.28 -21.24 20.48
CA ASP A 5 -15.16 -21.45 19.56
C ASP A 5 -15.41 -20.54 18.37
N SER A 6 -14.61 -19.47 18.31
CA SER A 6 -14.67 -18.48 17.25
C SER A 6 -14.33 -19.20 15.94
N PRO A 7 -15.04 -18.95 14.83
CA PRO A 7 -14.66 -19.48 13.51
C PRO A 7 -13.23 -19.14 13.08
N ARG A 8 -12.57 -18.20 13.77
CA ARG A 8 -11.16 -17.85 13.55
C ARG A 8 -10.15 -18.92 13.98
N ASP A 9 -10.52 -19.80 14.90
CA ASP A 9 -9.64 -20.84 15.43
C ASP A 9 -9.93 -22.22 14.81
N ALA A 10 -10.92 -22.28 13.91
CA ALA A 10 -11.28 -23.48 13.18
C ALA A 10 -10.22 -23.80 12.12
N THR A 11 -9.65 -25.01 12.19
CA THR A 11 -8.76 -25.54 11.14
C THR A 11 -9.53 -25.83 9.85
N GLU A 12 -10.85 -26.00 9.94
CA GLU A 12 -11.72 -26.27 8.80
C GLU A 12 -13.03 -25.46 8.90
N LEU A 13 -13.43 -24.82 7.81
CA LEU A 13 -14.66 -24.01 7.72
C LEU A 13 -15.37 -24.25 6.39
N LEU A 14 -16.64 -24.62 6.46
CA LEU A 14 -17.55 -24.66 5.31
C LEU A 14 -18.41 -23.39 5.25
N ILE A 15 -18.40 -22.68 4.13
CA ILE A 15 -19.32 -21.57 3.85
C ILE A 15 -20.39 -22.06 2.87
N THR A 16 -21.66 -22.04 3.28
CA THR A 16 -22.83 -22.48 2.49
C THR A 16 -23.72 -21.31 2.08
N ASP A 17 -24.75 -21.60 1.28
CA ASP A 17 -25.78 -20.65 0.88
C ASP A 17 -25.20 -19.38 0.25
N ILE A 18 -24.13 -19.52 -0.54
CA ILE A 18 -23.54 -18.40 -1.27
C ILE A 18 -24.37 -18.18 -2.53
N GLY A 19 -25.11 -17.07 -2.59
CA GLY A 19 -25.91 -16.74 -3.76
C GLY A 19 -25.04 -16.36 -4.97
N THR A 20 -23.93 -15.66 -4.73
CA THR A 20 -22.92 -15.36 -5.74
C THR A 20 -21.53 -15.40 -5.14
N LEU A 21 -20.64 -16.19 -5.73
CA LEU A 21 -19.22 -16.23 -5.41
C LEU A 21 -18.43 -15.56 -6.55
N ALA A 22 -17.67 -14.51 -6.24
CA ALA A 22 -16.75 -13.91 -7.20
C ALA A 22 -15.43 -14.70 -7.25
N ILE A 23 -15.00 -15.04 -8.46
CA ILE A 23 -13.79 -15.81 -8.72
C ILE A 23 -12.77 -14.91 -9.40
N VAL A 24 -11.59 -14.78 -8.80
CA VAL A 24 -10.50 -13.98 -9.37
C VAL A 24 -9.50 -14.94 -10.03
N PRO A 25 -9.27 -14.84 -11.35
CA PRO A 25 -8.27 -15.64 -12.03
C PRO A 25 -6.85 -15.26 -11.58
N PRO A 26 -5.87 -16.17 -11.71
CA PRO A 26 -4.49 -15.86 -11.37
C PRO A 26 -3.89 -14.78 -12.31
N GLY A 27 -3.16 -13.84 -11.72
CA GLY A 27 -2.42 -12.80 -12.43
C GLY A 27 -3.22 -11.52 -12.73
N PRO A 28 -2.57 -10.48 -13.27
CA PRO A 28 -3.22 -9.22 -13.60
C PRO A 28 -4.20 -9.37 -14.77
N LEU A 29 -5.24 -8.55 -14.76
CA LEU A 29 -6.27 -8.49 -15.80
C LEU A 29 -6.15 -7.17 -16.57
N PRO A 30 -5.42 -7.09 -17.70
CA PRO A 30 -5.28 -5.86 -18.46
C PRO A 30 -6.41 -5.64 -19.47
N GLY A 31 -6.72 -4.37 -19.75
CA GLY A 31 -7.57 -3.95 -20.87
C GLY A 31 -8.98 -4.53 -20.82
N GLY A 32 -9.43 -5.13 -21.93
CA GLY A 32 -10.78 -5.70 -22.05
C GLY A 32 -11.09 -6.77 -20.99
N ARG A 33 -10.08 -7.50 -20.50
CA ARG A 33 -10.24 -8.54 -19.46
C ARG A 33 -10.73 -8.00 -18.13
N MET A 34 -10.59 -6.69 -17.86
CA MET A 34 -11.14 -6.06 -16.65
C MET A 34 -12.67 -6.04 -16.62
N ARG A 35 -13.33 -6.21 -17.78
CA ARG A 35 -14.79 -6.23 -17.89
C ARG A 35 -15.39 -7.57 -17.47
N ASP A 36 -14.60 -8.62 -17.48
CA ASP A 36 -15.06 -10.00 -17.28
C ASP A 36 -14.76 -10.44 -15.85
N ILE A 37 -15.76 -10.34 -14.98
CA ILE A 37 -15.69 -10.88 -13.61
C ILE A 37 -16.31 -12.28 -13.64
N SER A 38 -15.49 -13.30 -13.35
CA SER A 38 -15.97 -14.67 -13.22
C SER A 38 -16.80 -14.82 -11.96
N THR A 39 -18.03 -15.34 -12.07
CA THR A 39 -18.92 -15.59 -10.93
C THR A 39 -19.48 -17.00 -10.95
N LEU A 40 -19.84 -17.50 -9.77
CA LEU A 40 -20.56 -18.74 -9.59
C LEU A 40 -21.79 -18.52 -8.72
N HIS A 41 -22.94 -19.01 -9.17
CA HIS A 41 -24.19 -18.95 -8.42
C HIS A 41 -24.44 -20.25 -7.65
N ASP A 42 -25.19 -20.14 -6.56
CA ASP A 42 -25.55 -21.26 -5.68
C ASP A 42 -24.29 -22.05 -5.26
N ALA A 43 -23.34 -21.35 -4.65
CA ALA A 43 -22.00 -21.84 -4.39
C ALA A 43 -21.79 -22.25 -2.92
N ALA A 44 -20.70 -22.99 -2.71
CA ALA A 44 -20.13 -23.28 -1.40
C ALA A 44 -18.60 -23.17 -1.47
N LEU A 45 -17.97 -22.94 -0.33
CA LEU A 45 -16.52 -22.75 -0.20
C LEU A 45 -16.00 -23.44 1.05
N ILE A 46 -14.90 -24.18 0.94
CA ILE A 46 -14.24 -24.88 2.04
C ILE A 46 -12.88 -24.23 2.28
N ILE A 47 -12.60 -23.90 3.53
CA ILE A 47 -11.32 -23.40 4.01
C ILE A 47 -10.70 -24.46 4.93
N GLU A 48 -9.44 -24.79 4.68
CA GLU A 48 -8.62 -25.67 5.52
C GLU A 48 -7.28 -24.95 5.80
N ASP A 49 -6.86 -24.93 7.06
CA ASP A 49 -5.60 -24.31 7.51
C ASP A 49 -5.38 -22.89 6.95
N GLY A 50 -6.45 -22.08 6.95
CA GLY A 50 -6.44 -20.70 6.47
C GLY A 50 -6.33 -20.53 4.94
N ARG A 51 -6.51 -21.61 4.16
CA ARG A 51 -6.47 -21.60 2.69
C ARG A 51 -7.77 -22.13 2.12
N ILE A 52 -8.15 -21.64 0.94
CA ILE A 52 -9.29 -22.20 0.20
C ILE A 52 -8.88 -23.59 -0.29
N ALA A 53 -9.51 -24.64 0.26
CA ALA A 53 -9.29 -26.02 -0.13
C ALA A 53 -10.16 -26.42 -1.32
N TRP A 54 -11.38 -25.87 -1.38
CA TRP A 54 -12.33 -26.13 -2.45
C TRP A 54 -13.35 -25.00 -2.59
N PHE A 55 -13.84 -24.77 -3.81
CA PHE A 55 -15.05 -23.98 -4.06
C PHE A 55 -15.78 -24.54 -5.29
N GLY A 56 -17.09 -24.38 -5.33
CA GLY A 56 -17.90 -24.91 -6.43
C GLY A 56 -19.39 -24.68 -6.21
N ARG A 57 -20.22 -25.28 -7.06
CA ARG A 57 -21.66 -25.29 -6.83
C ARG A 57 -21.95 -26.04 -5.55
N ALA A 58 -22.90 -25.58 -4.75
CA ALA A 58 -23.29 -26.20 -3.50
C ALA A 58 -23.72 -27.67 -3.70
N SER A 59 -24.32 -28.00 -4.85
CA SER A 59 -24.68 -29.38 -5.21
C SER A 59 -23.48 -30.32 -5.34
N ASP A 60 -22.31 -29.78 -5.63
CA ASP A 60 -21.08 -30.52 -5.91
C ASP A 60 -20.14 -30.52 -4.69
N ALA A 61 -20.57 -29.90 -3.57
CA ALA A 61 -19.80 -29.84 -2.35
C ALA A 61 -19.50 -31.26 -1.82
N PRO A 62 -18.23 -31.54 -1.45
CA PRO A 62 -17.87 -32.79 -0.79
C PRO A 62 -18.78 -33.02 0.43
N ARG A 63 -19.31 -34.24 0.58
CA ARG A 63 -20.09 -34.65 1.75
C ARG A 63 -19.15 -34.90 2.92
N ILE A 64 -18.62 -33.82 3.50
CA ILE A 64 -17.74 -33.84 4.66
C ILE A 64 -18.49 -33.17 5.81
N GLU A 65 -18.57 -33.83 6.97
CA GLU A 65 -18.98 -33.17 8.20
C GLU A 65 -17.79 -32.37 8.73
N LEU A 66 -17.73 -31.09 8.36
CA LEU A 66 -16.71 -30.17 8.85
C LEU A 66 -17.15 -29.60 10.21
N GLY A 67 -16.18 -29.39 11.10
CA GLY A 67 -16.44 -28.95 12.48
C GLY A 67 -17.14 -27.59 12.59
N HIS A 68 -17.06 -26.75 11.55
CA HIS A 68 -17.67 -25.42 11.53
C HIS A 68 -18.33 -25.13 10.18
N THR A 69 -19.59 -24.69 10.21
CA THR A 69 -20.35 -24.26 9.04
C THR A 69 -20.88 -22.84 9.24
N LEU A 70 -20.75 -21.99 8.22
CA LEU A 70 -21.24 -20.62 8.16
C LEU A 70 -22.14 -20.43 6.94
N SER A 71 -23.39 -20.02 7.13
CA SER A 71 -24.27 -19.66 6.02
C SER A 71 -24.01 -18.22 5.58
N ALA A 72 -23.85 -18.00 4.27
CA ALA A 72 -23.80 -16.66 3.66
C ALA A 72 -25.20 -16.06 3.42
N GLY A 73 -26.28 -16.79 3.76
CA GLY A 73 -27.66 -16.29 3.73
C GLY A 73 -28.15 -15.86 2.34
N GLY A 74 -27.65 -16.48 1.27
CA GLY A 74 -27.92 -16.08 -0.12
C GLY A 74 -27.12 -14.87 -0.59
N GLY A 75 -26.18 -14.39 0.22
CA GLY A 75 -25.38 -13.20 -0.07
C GLY A 75 -24.29 -13.39 -1.13
N CYS A 76 -23.57 -12.31 -1.37
CA CYS A 76 -22.39 -12.31 -2.25
C CYS A 76 -21.12 -12.50 -1.41
N VAL A 77 -20.27 -13.45 -1.81
CA VAL A 77 -18.93 -13.66 -1.25
C VAL A 77 -17.91 -13.20 -2.27
N ILE A 78 -17.06 -12.27 -1.87
CA ILE A 78 -15.96 -11.74 -2.66
C ILE A 78 -14.63 -11.95 -1.91
N PRO A 79 -13.49 -11.99 -2.60
CA PRO A 79 -12.19 -11.92 -1.95
C PRO A 79 -12.08 -10.65 -1.09
N GLY A 80 -11.30 -10.73 -0.02
CA GLY A 80 -10.95 -9.55 0.77
C GLY A 80 -10.30 -8.48 -0.12
N LEU A 81 -10.64 -7.22 0.15
CA LEU A 81 -10.17 -6.10 -0.67
C LEU A 81 -8.68 -5.87 -0.41
N ILE A 82 -7.99 -5.44 -1.47
CA ILE A 82 -6.58 -5.05 -1.41
C ILE A 82 -6.51 -3.54 -1.64
N ASP A 83 -5.94 -2.81 -0.69
CA ASP A 83 -5.61 -1.40 -0.86
C ASP A 83 -4.11 -1.28 -1.24
N PRO A 84 -3.78 -1.10 -2.53
CA PRO A 84 -2.41 -1.27 -3.03
C PRO A 84 -1.52 -0.03 -2.84
N HIS A 85 -2.03 1.05 -2.24
CA HIS A 85 -1.29 2.29 -2.11
C HIS A 85 -1.77 3.12 -0.90
N THR A 86 -1.01 3.12 0.21
CA THR A 86 -1.31 3.99 1.35
C THR A 86 -0.06 4.58 2.00
N HIS A 87 -0.23 5.68 2.74
CA HIS A 87 0.84 6.33 3.52
C HIS A 87 0.74 6.07 5.03
N ILE A 88 0.20 4.91 5.43
CA ILE A 88 0.34 4.44 6.81
C ILE A 88 1.80 3.98 7.00
N PRO A 89 2.52 4.39 8.07
CA PRO A 89 2.03 5.05 9.28
C PRO A 89 2.39 6.54 9.38
N PHE A 90 1.46 7.34 9.88
CA PHE A 90 1.70 8.75 10.24
C PHE A 90 1.03 9.13 11.57
N VAL A 91 1.37 10.28 12.13
CA VAL A 91 0.69 10.86 13.31
C VAL A 91 0.10 12.23 12.99
N GLY A 92 -0.89 12.62 13.78
CA GLY A 92 -1.63 13.87 13.61
C GLY A 92 -2.54 13.87 12.40
N ASP A 93 -2.99 15.07 12.02
CA ASP A 93 -3.85 15.32 10.87
C ASP A 93 -3.58 16.71 10.28
N ARG A 94 -4.19 16.99 9.13
CA ARG A 94 -4.08 18.28 8.43
C ARG A 94 -5.43 18.97 8.29
N SER A 95 -6.36 18.72 9.21
CA SER A 95 -7.70 19.34 9.20
C SER A 95 -7.63 20.87 9.33
N ASN A 96 -6.70 21.40 10.14
CA ASN A 96 -6.47 22.84 10.25
C ASN A 96 -6.04 23.46 8.91
N GLU A 97 -5.18 22.79 8.16
CA GLU A 97 -4.81 23.23 6.82
C GLU A 97 -5.99 23.18 5.85
N PHE A 98 -6.79 22.11 5.90
CA PHE A 98 -8.01 22.01 5.11
C PHE A 98 -8.95 23.20 5.39
N MET A 99 -9.14 23.57 6.66
CA MET A 99 -9.97 24.73 7.03
C MET A 99 -9.40 26.04 6.47
N ARG A 100 -8.09 26.25 6.52
CA ARG A 100 -7.43 27.45 5.95
C ARG A 100 -7.63 27.56 4.42
N ARG A 101 -7.54 26.43 3.71
CA ARG A 101 -7.83 26.38 2.26
C ARG A 101 -9.29 26.72 1.97
N VAL A 102 -10.23 26.19 2.76
CA VAL A 102 -11.66 26.49 2.62
C VAL A 102 -11.94 27.98 2.83
N THR A 103 -11.19 28.65 3.71
CA THR A 103 -11.30 30.10 3.94
C THR A 103 -10.55 30.96 2.91
N GLY A 104 -10.01 30.34 1.85
CA GLY A 104 -9.42 31.06 0.71
C GLY A 104 -7.92 31.36 0.83
N GLU A 105 -7.22 30.82 1.82
CA GLU A 105 -5.76 30.93 1.86
C GLU A 105 -5.11 30.13 0.72
N SER A 106 -4.08 30.70 0.11
CA SER A 106 -3.37 30.06 -1.00
C SER A 106 -2.58 28.84 -0.53
N TYR A 107 -2.38 27.87 -1.43
CA TYR A 107 -1.53 26.71 -1.16
C TYR A 107 -0.09 27.11 -0.78
N LEU A 108 0.47 28.12 -1.46
CA LEU A 108 1.81 28.64 -1.20
C LEU A 108 1.94 29.23 0.21
N SER A 109 1.01 30.10 0.63
CA SER A 109 1.02 30.69 1.98
C SER A 109 0.87 29.65 3.09
N ILE A 110 0.15 28.55 2.82
CA ILE A 110 0.02 27.43 3.75
C ILE A 110 1.32 26.65 3.85
N MET A 111 2.01 26.38 2.73
CA MET A 111 3.33 25.73 2.72
C MET A 111 4.39 26.58 3.42
N GLU A 112 4.42 27.89 3.17
CA GLU A 112 5.34 28.84 3.82
C GLU A 112 5.13 28.87 5.34
N ALA A 113 3.89 28.71 5.81
CA ALA A 113 3.56 28.57 7.22
C ALA A 113 3.87 27.18 7.82
N GLY A 114 4.61 26.33 7.12
CA GLY A 114 4.98 24.99 7.58
C GLY A 114 3.89 23.92 7.39
N GLY A 115 2.82 24.22 6.64
CA GLY A 115 1.81 23.25 6.23
C GLY A 115 2.35 22.27 5.19
N GLY A 116 1.47 21.51 4.54
CA GLY A 116 1.94 20.55 3.54
C GLY A 116 2.46 19.25 4.16
N ILE A 117 3.29 18.55 3.39
CA ILE A 117 4.01 17.36 3.87
C ILE A 117 4.94 17.67 5.05
N ARG A 118 5.45 18.90 5.16
CA ARG A 118 6.35 19.34 6.24
C ARG A 118 5.74 19.15 7.62
N ALA A 119 4.47 19.55 7.79
CA ALA A 119 3.75 19.37 9.05
C ALA A 119 3.70 17.88 9.48
N THR A 120 3.36 17.00 8.54
CA THR A 120 3.34 15.54 8.80
C THR A 120 4.74 15.00 9.08
N THR A 121 5.75 15.44 8.32
CA THR A 121 7.14 15.04 8.53
C THR A 121 7.65 15.41 9.92
N GLU A 122 7.40 16.64 10.37
CA GLU A 122 7.78 17.05 11.72
C GLU A 122 7.10 16.21 12.79
N ALA A 123 5.80 15.96 12.65
CA ALA A 123 5.04 15.17 13.60
C ALA A 123 5.57 13.72 13.66
N VAL A 124 5.81 13.11 12.50
CA VAL A 124 6.36 11.76 12.39
C VAL A 124 7.78 11.68 12.94
N ARG A 125 8.64 12.68 12.68
CA ARG A 125 10.00 12.74 13.24
C ARG A 125 9.98 12.80 14.78
N LYS A 126 9.14 13.65 15.36
CA LYS A 126 8.99 13.83 16.82
C LYS A 126 8.33 12.62 17.53
N ALA A 127 7.44 11.91 16.86
CA ALA A 127 6.72 10.78 17.46
C ALA A 127 7.62 9.58 17.75
N SER A 128 7.30 8.85 18.83
CA SER A 128 7.90 7.53 19.10
C SER A 128 7.29 6.45 18.19
N GLU A 129 7.97 5.30 18.05
CA GLU A 129 7.41 4.14 17.35
C GLU A 129 6.08 3.68 17.98
N GLN A 130 6.01 3.68 19.31
CA GLN A 130 4.80 3.31 20.05
C GLN A 130 3.63 4.25 19.72
N GLN A 131 3.88 5.56 19.65
CA GLN A 131 2.84 6.53 19.31
C GLN A 131 2.35 6.31 17.87
N LEU A 132 3.26 6.11 16.92
CA LEU A 132 2.90 5.78 15.52
C LEU A 132 2.04 4.51 15.46
N VAL A 133 2.37 3.45 16.19
CA VAL A 133 1.54 2.25 16.27
C VAL A 133 0.14 2.55 16.80
N GLN A 134 0.06 3.25 17.95
CA GLN A 134 -1.21 3.56 18.60
C GLN A 134 -2.15 4.40 17.73
N GLU A 135 -1.63 5.39 17.01
CA GLU A 135 -2.45 6.25 16.15
C GLU A 135 -2.91 5.54 14.86
N ASN A 136 -2.18 4.53 14.38
CA ASN A 136 -2.51 3.86 13.12
C ASN A 136 -3.38 2.60 13.28
N LEU A 137 -3.39 1.95 14.45
CA LEU A 137 -4.28 0.81 14.72
C LEU A 137 -5.77 1.12 14.48
N PRO A 138 -6.33 2.27 14.91
CA PRO A 138 -7.71 2.63 14.59
C PRO A 138 -7.97 2.83 13.09
N ARG A 139 -6.98 3.31 12.33
CA ARG A 139 -7.08 3.50 10.88
C ARG A 139 -7.16 2.15 10.18
N LEU A 140 -6.28 1.21 10.53
CA LEU A 140 -6.31 -0.17 10.00
C LEU A 140 -7.61 -0.89 10.37
N ARG A 141 -8.10 -0.76 11.62
CA ARG A 141 -9.41 -1.32 12.00
C ARG A 141 -10.56 -0.76 11.17
N ARG A 142 -10.51 0.53 10.83
CA ARG A 142 -11.50 1.14 9.94
C ARG A 142 -11.40 0.55 8.53
N MET A 143 -10.21 0.40 7.98
CA MET A 143 -10.00 -0.24 6.67
C MET A 143 -10.55 -1.67 6.66
N LEU A 144 -10.26 -2.45 7.70
CA LEU A 144 -10.78 -3.81 7.87
C LEU A 144 -12.31 -3.83 7.89
N SER A 145 -12.96 -2.87 8.56
CA SER A 145 -14.42 -2.79 8.60
C SER A 145 -15.07 -2.53 7.25
N TYR A 146 -14.30 -2.02 6.27
CA TYR A 146 -14.73 -1.88 4.87
C TYR A 146 -14.34 -3.09 4.00
N GLY A 147 -13.76 -4.14 4.58
CA GLY A 147 -13.41 -5.37 3.88
C GLY A 147 -11.96 -5.45 3.38
N VAL A 148 -11.10 -4.49 3.74
CA VAL A 148 -9.66 -4.55 3.38
C VAL A 148 -8.97 -5.63 4.21
N THR A 149 -8.36 -6.61 3.54
CA THR A 149 -7.58 -7.69 4.17
C THR A 149 -6.10 -7.62 3.84
N THR A 150 -5.71 -6.84 2.83
CA THR A 150 -4.31 -6.59 2.49
C THR A 150 -4.12 -5.12 2.17
N CYS A 151 -3.07 -4.51 2.70
CA CYS A 151 -2.78 -3.09 2.52
C CYS A 151 -1.29 -2.88 2.25
N GLU A 152 -0.96 -2.12 1.22
CA GLU A 152 0.39 -1.60 1.05
C GLU A 152 0.59 -0.38 1.95
N CYS A 153 1.75 -0.28 2.59
CA CYS A 153 2.06 0.76 3.56
C CYS A 153 3.43 1.37 3.26
N LYS A 154 3.48 2.67 3.02
CA LYS A 154 4.69 3.40 2.65
C LYS A 154 5.29 4.12 3.85
N SER A 155 6.62 4.16 3.91
CA SER A 155 7.31 5.21 4.65
C SER A 155 7.20 6.57 3.93
N GLY A 156 8.17 7.47 4.08
CA GLY A 156 8.22 8.72 3.31
C GLY A 156 7.76 9.97 4.03
N TYR A 157 7.34 9.89 5.29
CA TYR A 157 7.23 11.07 6.15
C TYR A 157 8.46 11.30 7.05
N GLY A 158 9.48 10.46 6.96
CA GLY A 158 10.68 10.57 7.78
C GLY A 158 11.71 11.47 7.12
N LEU A 159 11.92 11.30 5.81
CA LEU A 159 12.85 12.08 4.99
C LEU A 159 14.26 12.16 5.58
N THR A 160 14.68 11.14 6.33
CA THR A 160 16.07 10.86 6.75
C THR A 160 16.21 9.34 6.88
N PRO A 161 17.42 8.77 6.71
CA PRO A 161 17.63 7.33 6.89
C PRO A 161 17.04 6.77 8.19
N GLU A 162 17.26 7.46 9.31
CA GLU A 162 16.84 7.01 10.65
C GLU A 162 15.31 6.98 10.79
N HIS A 163 14.64 8.04 10.33
CA HIS A 163 13.19 8.19 10.46
C HIS A 163 12.42 7.35 9.44
N GLU A 164 13.01 7.10 8.26
CA GLU A 164 12.46 6.15 7.31
C GLU A 164 12.51 4.72 7.85
N LEU A 165 13.66 4.30 8.39
CA LEU A 165 13.78 3.01 9.07
C LEU A 165 12.81 2.88 10.25
N LYS A 166 12.55 3.98 10.98
CA LYS A 166 11.55 4.04 12.05
C LYS A 166 10.15 3.70 11.54
N GLN A 167 9.69 4.32 10.46
CA GLN A 167 8.37 4.01 9.88
C GLN A 167 8.30 2.57 9.36
N LEU A 168 9.34 2.07 8.71
CA LEU A 168 9.36 0.67 8.24
C LEU A 168 9.29 -0.34 9.39
N ARG A 169 9.97 -0.07 10.52
CA ARG A 169 9.83 -0.89 11.73
C ARG A 169 8.42 -0.83 12.30
N VAL A 170 7.79 0.35 12.31
CA VAL A 170 6.40 0.50 12.74
C VAL A 170 5.45 -0.30 11.86
N ILE A 171 5.63 -0.30 10.53
CA ILE A 171 4.80 -1.14 9.62
C ILE A 171 4.91 -2.61 10.02
N ARG A 172 6.12 -3.12 10.23
CA ARG A 172 6.35 -4.49 10.70
C ARG A 172 5.69 -4.78 12.05
N THR A 173 5.71 -3.81 12.98
CA THR A 173 5.02 -3.96 14.27
C THR A 173 3.49 -3.96 14.10
N LEU A 174 2.94 -3.09 13.25
CA LEU A 174 1.51 -3.05 12.95
C LEU A 174 1.05 -4.37 12.31
N ASP A 175 1.82 -4.93 11.39
CA ASP A 175 1.53 -6.20 10.72
C ASP A 175 1.28 -7.33 11.74
N GLY A 176 2.11 -7.41 12.79
CA GLY A 176 1.96 -8.42 13.84
C GLY A 176 0.87 -8.16 14.90
N LEU A 177 0.19 -7.02 14.88
CA LEU A 177 -0.77 -6.60 15.93
C LEU A 177 -2.24 -6.59 15.49
N GLN A 178 -2.52 -6.84 14.21
CA GLN A 178 -3.86 -6.79 13.62
C GLN A 178 -3.94 -7.71 12.39
N PRO A 179 -5.14 -8.01 11.83
CA PRO A 179 -5.31 -9.10 10.86
C PRO A 179 -5.17 -8.72 9.36
N ILE A 180 -4.98 -7.45 9.01
CA ILE A 180 -4.68 -7.02 7.63
C ILE A 180 -3.22 -7.36 7.33
N ASP A 181 -2.95 -8.05 6.22
CA ASP A 181 -1.59 -8.25 5.74
C ASP A 181 -0.99 -6.92 5.25
N LEU A 182 0.09 -6.46 5.87
CA LEU A 182 0.74 -5.21 5.49
C LEU A 182 1.95 -5.46 4.58
N VAL A 183 1.97 -4.78 3.44
CA VAL A 183 3.06 -4.88 2.47
C VAL A 183 3.92 -3.60 2.53
N PRO A 184 5.13 -3.65 3.12
CA PRO A 184 5.92 -2.45 3.32
C PRO A 184 6.63 -1.98 2.05
N THR A 185 6.59 -0.66 1.84
CA THR A 185 7.27 0.05 0.76
C THR A 185 8.16 1.15 1.32
N TYR A 186 9.42 1.18 0.88
CA TYR A 186 10.33 2.27 1.20
C TYR A 186 10.10 3.45 0.25
N LEU A 187 9.74 4.62 0.78
CA LEU A 187 9.50 5.86 0.02
C LEU A 187 10.39 7.00 0.54
N GLY A 188 11.69 6.78 0.64
CA GLY A 188 12.61 7.81 1.15
C GLY A 188 12.66 9.09 0.31
N ALA A 189 12.49 8.97 -1.00
CA ALA A 189 12.41 10.08 -1.94
C ALA A 189 10.94 10.51 -2.17
N HIS A 190 10.26 10.91 -1.10
CA HIS A 190 8.87 11.40 -1.15
C HIS A 190 8.80 12.90 -1.41
N ALA A 191 9.65 13.68 -0.74
CA ALA A 191 9.76 15.12 -0.91
C ALA A 191 11.15 15.59 -0.46
N LEU A 192 11.55 16.78 -0.91
CA LEU A 192 12.78 17.41 -0.45
C LEU A 192 12.55 18.07 0.92
N PRO A 193 13.19 17.59 2.00
CA PRO A 193 13.08 18.23 3.31
C PRO A 193 13.79 19.60 3.29
N ALA A 194 13.33 20.54 4.15
CA ALA A 194 13.75 21.94 4.10
C ALA A 194 15.27 22.12 4.31
N GLU A 195 15.89 21.28 5.13
CA GLU A 195 17.33 21.29 5.35
C GLU A 195 18.16 20.96 4.09
N PHE A 196 17.56 20.40 3.03
CA PHE A 196 18.21 20.10 1.75
C PHE A 196 17.73 21.01 0.60
N GLU A 197 17.11 22.16 0.88
CA GLU A 197 16.74 23.13 -0.16
C GLU A 197 17.95 23.52 -1.02
N GLY A 198 17.79 23.44 -2.35
CA GLY A 198 18.87 23.64 -3.32
C GLY A 198 19.91 22.51 -3.40
N ARG A 199 19.76 21.43 -2.62
CA ARG A 199 20.70 20.30 -2.50
C ARG A 199 20.00 18.95 -2.66
N ALA A 200 19.06 18.86 -3.61
CA ALA A 200 18.28 17.65 -3.85
C ALA A 200 19.13 16.42 -4.16
N ASP A 201 20.23 16.57 -4.89
CA ASP A 201 21.13 15.45 -5.18
C ASP A 201 21.82 14.91 -3.92
N GLU A 202 22.24 15.78 -2.99
CA GLU A 202 22.80 15.34 -1.71
C GLU A 202 21.78 14.58 -0.87
N PHE A 203 20.51 14.99 -0.92
CA PHE A 203 19.43 14.26 -0.28
C PHE A 203 19.24 12.87 -0.90
N ILE A 204 19.22 12.77 -2.23
CA ILE A 204 19.14 11.48 -2.95
C ILE A 204 20.29 10.57 -2.57
N GLU A 205 21.52 11.07 -2.46
CA GLU A 205 22.66 10.26 -2.02
C GLU A 205 22.50 9.74 -0.59
N SER A 206 21.87 10.51 0.31
CA SER A 206 21.57 10.08 1.67
C SER A 206 20.51 8.97 1.72
N VAL A 207 19.35 9.19 1.10
CA VAL A 207 18.21 8.25 1.14
C VAL A 207 18.36 7.06 0.20
N ALA A 208 19.26 7.13 -0.78
CA ALA A 208 19.60 5.99 -1.64
C ALA A 208 21.04 5.53 -1.44
N SER A 209 21.60 5.72 -0.24
CA SER A 209 22.91 5.18 0.11
C SER A 209 22.88 3.65 0.10
N GLU A 210 23.99 3.04 -0.34
CA GLU A 210 24.11 1.58 -0.41
C GLU A 210 23.93 0.93 0.96
N GLU A 211 24.49 1.53 2.01
CA GLU A 211 24.35 1.05 3.38
C GLU A 211 22.88 0.98 3.84
N LEU A 212 22.12 2.06 3.61
CA LEU A 212 20.71 2.12 3.99
C LEU A 212 19.89 1.07 3.23
N LEU A 213 20.03 1.00 1.91
CA LEU A 213 19.26 0.07 1.08
C LEU A 213 19.62 -1.38 1.39
N ALA A 214 20.91 -1.69 1.57
CA ALA A 214 21.36 -3.03 1.98
C ALA A 214 20.82 -3.39 3.37
N ARG A 215 20.72 -2.43 4.30
CA ARG A 215 20.12 -2.63 5.61
C ARG A 215 18.62 -2.93 5.51
N ILE A 216 17.87 -2.15 4.73
CA ILE A 216 16.43 -2.37 4.50
C ILE A 216 16.19 -3.79 3.95
N ALA A 217 16.96 -4.21 2.96
CA ALA A 217 16.86 -5.53 2.35
C ALA A 217 17.23 -6.65 3.34
N ARG A 218 18.37 -6.52 4.04
CA ARG A 218 18.85 -7.53 5.01
C ARG A 218 17.87 -7.72 6.17
N GLU A 219 17.29 -6.63 6.68
CA GLU A 219 16.31 -6.67 7.77
C GLU A 219 14.87 -6.95 7.27
N LYS A 220 14.70 -7.16 5.95
CA LYS A 220 13.41 -7.39 5.27
C LYS A 220 12.35 -6.35 5.63
N LEU A 221 12.77 -5.08 5.72
CA LEU A 221 11.93 -3.97 6.15
C LEU A 221 11.02 -3.43 5.05
N ALA A 222 11.33 -3.69 3.78
CA ALA A 222 10.49 -3.31 2.66
C ALA A 222 10.55 -4.37 1.55
N ARG A 223 9.46 -4.48 0.78
CA ARG A 223 9.39 -5.29 -0.44
C ARG A 223 9.60 -4.43 -1.69
N PHE A 224 9.14 -3.19 -1.63
CA PHE A 224 9.21 -2.24 -2.74
C PHE A 224 10.04 -1.01 -2.36
N CYS A 225 10.54 -0.32 -3.37
CA CYS A 225 11.06 1.03 -3.27
C CYS A 225 10.25 1.92 -4.21
N ASP A 226 9.77 3.04 -3.67
CA ASP A 226 8.92 4.01 -4.34
C ASP A 226 9.61 5.39 -4.33
N VAL A 227 9.22 6.24 -5.26
CA VAL A 227 9.73 7.60 -5.43
C VAL A 227 8.60 8.51 -5.91
N PHE A 228 8.60 9.76 -5.46
CA PHE A 228 7.76 10.77 -6.08
C PHE A 228 8.49 11.43 -7.25
N CYS A 229 8.24 10.92 -8.45
CA CYS A 229 8.83 11.41 -9.69
C CYS A 229 7.86 12.38 -10.36
N ASP A 230 7.92 13.64 -9.95
CA ASP A 230 7.03 14.69 -10.43
C ASP A 230 7.64 16.08 -10.24
N ARG A 231 7.06 17.08 -10.89
CA ARG A 231 7.41 18.48 -10.69
C ARG A 231 7.19 18.87 -9.24
N GLY A 232 8.25 19.43 -8.63
CA GLY A 232 8.23 19.87 -7.23
C GLY A 232 8.68 18.80 -6.24
N ALA A 233 8.97 17.58 -6.71
CA ALA A 233 9.61 16.52 -5.94
C ALA A 233 10.97 16.16 -6.57
N PHE A 234 11.07 15.02 -7.27
CA PHE A 234 12.31 14.56 -7.89
C PHE A 234 12.15 14.37 -9.40
N ASP A 235 13.20 14.69 -10.14
CA ASP A 235 13.23 14.47 -11.59
C ASP A 235 13.46 13.00 -11.96
N VAL A 236 13.34 12.69 -13.25
CA VAL A 236 13.51 11.33 -13.79
C VAL A 236 14.88 10.74 -13.48
N GLU A 237 15.96 11.52 -13.50
CA GLU A 237 17.32 11.02 -13.28
C GLU A 237 17.62 10.78 -11.80
N GLN A 238 17.11 11.64 -10.92
CA GLN A 238 17.08 11.42 -9.47
C GLN A 238 16.31 10.16 -9.12
N SER A 239 15.08 10.02 -9.62
CA SER A 239 14.24 8.84 -9.42
C SER A 239 14.89 7.57 -9.97
N ARG A 240 15.49 7.63 -11.16
CA ARG A 240 16.23 6.50 -11.76
C ARG A 240 17.37 6.04 -10.85
N ARG A 241 18.17 6.96 -10.31
CA ARG A 241 19.26 6.61 -9.38
C ARG A 241 18.76 5.86 -8.15
N VAL A 242 17.71 6.35 -7.50
CA VAL A 242 17.13 5.70 -6.31
C VAL A 242 16.67 4.28 -6.64
N LEU A 243 15.84 4.15 -7.67
CA LEU A 243 15.22 2.88 -8.02
C LEU A 243 16.23 1.85 -8.54
N GLN A 244 17.23 2.26 -9.31
CA GLN A 244 18.29 1.36 -9.77
C GLN A 244 19.16 0.85 -8.61
N ARG A 245 19.45 1.68 -7.60
CA ARG A 245 20.16 1.24 -6.40
C ARG A 245 19.32 0.29 -5.56
N ALA A 246 18.03 0.58 -5.41
CA ALA A 246 17.09 -0.28 -4.69
C ALA A 246 16.92 -1.65 -5.36
N LEU A 247 16.87 -1.67 -6.70
CA LEU A 247 16.84 -2.90 -7.50
C LEU A 247 18.04 -3.81 -7.24
N LYS A 248 19.25 -3.25 -7.08
CA LYS A 248 20.48 -4.04 -6.82
C LYS A 248 20.41 -4.84 -5.52
N VAL A 249 19.62 -4.39 -4.55
CA VAL A 249 19.41 -5.09 -3.27
C VAL A 249 18.07 -5.85 -3.23
N GLY A 250 17.37 -5.96 -4.36
CA GLY A 250 16.15 -6.76 -4.51
C GLY A 250 14.84 -6.05 -4.19
N LEU A 251 14.84 -4.74 -3.92
CA LEU A 251 13.61 -3.97 -3.74
C LEU A 251 12.98 -3.67 -5.10
N LYS A 252 11.69 -4.01 -5.25
CA LYS A 252 10.98 -3.85 -6.53
C LYS A 252 10.51 -2.40 -6.72
N PRO A 253 10.68 -1.79 -7.91
CA PRO A 253 10.30 -0.40 -8.13
C PRO A 253 8.79 -0.18 -8.12
N LYS A 254 8.38 0.95 -7.56
CA LYS A 254 7.10 1.63 -7.72
C LYS A 254 7.37 3.13 -7.94
N LEU A 255 6.41 3.85 -8.52
CA LEU A 255 6.53 5.29 -8.70
C LEU A 255 5.18 5.96 -8.45
N HIS A 256 5.20 7.08 -7.73
CA HIS A 256 4.20 8.13 -7.95
C HIS A 256 4.64 8.89 -9.19
N ALA A 257 3.82 8.90 -10.23
CA ALA A 257 4.25 9.29 -11.56
C ALA A 257 3.20 10.15 -12.26
N ASP A 258 3.67 11.27 -12.84
CA ASP A 258 2.87 12.17 -13.67
C ASP A 258 1.50 12.55 -13.04
N GLU A 259 1.49 12.83 -11.73
CA GLU A 259 0.34 13.32 -10.96
C GLU A 259 0.05 14.80 -11.29
N LEU A 260 1.08 15.63 -11.22
CA LEU A 260 0.95 17.09 -11.35
C LEU A 260 1.38 17.57 -12.74
N GLU A 261 2.46 17.01 -13.28
CA GLU A 261 2.97 17.32 -14.61
C GLU A 261 3.53 16.09 -15.31
N GLN A 262 3.38 16.00 -16.63
CA GLN A 262 4.04 14.97 -17.41
C GLN A 262 5.53 15.30 -17.51
N ILE A 263 6.37 14.56 -16.78
CA ILE A 263 7.84 14.75 -16.80
C ILE A 263 8.62 13.54 -17.33
N GLY A 264 7.91 12.46 -17.67
CA GLY A 264 8.49 11.21 -18.16
C GLY A 264 8.55 10.10 -17.12
N ALA A 265 7.91 10.27 -15.96
CA ALA A 265 7.94 9.31 -14.86
C ALA A 265 7.37 7.93 -15.25
N THR A 266 6.28 7.91 -16.03
CA THR A 266 5.66 6.66 -16.51
C THR A 266 6.54 5.89 -17.51
N ARG A 267 7.34 6.59 -18.32
CA ARG A 267 8.33 5.95 -19.20
C ARG A 267 9.44 5.28 -18.39
N LEU A 268 9.95 5.98 -17.36
CA LEU A 268 10.91 5.41 -16.41
C LEU A 268 10.33 4.16 -15.72
N ALA A 269 9.07 4.20 -15.30
CA ALA A 269 8.40 3.06 -14.69
C ALA A 269 8.39 1.84 -15.63
N GLY A 270 8.05 2.03 -16.91
CA GLY A 270 8.12 0.97 -17.93
C GLY A 270 9.53 0.43 -18.16
N GLU A 271 10.53 1.32 -18.31
CA GLU A 271 11.94 0.95 -18.48
C GLU A 271 12.48 0.09 -17.32
N LEU A 272 12.12 0.45 -16.09
CA LEU A 272 12.55 -0.27 -14.89
C LEU A 272 11.68 -1.48 -14.56
N LYS A 273 10.64 -1.76 -15.38
CA LYS A 273 9.64 -2.80 -15.12
C LYS A 273 9.07 -2.68 -13.69
N ALA A 274 8.73 -1.44 -13.32
CA ALA A 274 8.11 -1.15 -12.04
C ALA A 274 6.83 -1.97 -11.87
N VAL A 275 6.53 -2.34 -10.63
CA VAL A 275 5.35 -3.15 -10.30
C VAL A 275 4.06 -2.36 -10.48
N SER A 276 4.12 -1.05 -10.26
CA SER A 276 3.09 -0.11 -10.71
C SER A 276 3.67 1.30 -10.88
N ALA A 277 2.93 2.12 -11.61
CA ALA A 277 3.02 3.58 -11.59
C ALA A 277 1.66 4.08 -11.09
N ASP A 278 1.67 4.92 -10.07
CA ASP A 278 0.50 5.38 -9.34
C ASP A 278 0.25 6.88 -9.67
N HIS A 279 -0.99 7.37 -9.48
CA HIS A 279 -1.51 8.69 -9.89
C HIS A 279 -1.91 8.82 -11.38
N LEU A 280 -0.97 9.17 -12.26
CA LEU A 280 -1.14 9.17 -13.73
C LEU A 280 -2.11 10.23 -14.29
N GLU A 281 -2.51 11.26 -13.54
CA GLU A 281 -3.47 12.28 -14.02
C GLU A 281 -2.97 13.05 -15.26
N LYS A 282 -1.65 13.14 -15.46
CA LYS A 282 -0.98 13.81 -16.59
C LYS A 282 -0.30 12.86 -17.55
N ILE A 283 -0.53 11.56 -17.46
CA ILE A 283 0.07 10.57 -18.37
C ILE A 283 -0.26 10.89 -19.84
N ASP A 284 0.72 10.68 -20.72
CA ASP A 284 0.54 10.79 -22.16
C ASP A 284 0.45 9.41 -22.85
N ALA A 285 0.21 9.40 -24.17
CA ALA A 285 0.10 8.16 -24.93
C ALA A 285 1.39 7.30 -24.86
N GLY A 286 2.57 7.92 -24.82
CA GLY A 286 3.84 7.21 -24.72
C GLY A 286 4.05 6.60 -23.32
N GLY A 287 3.59 7.27 -22.27
CA GLY A 287 3.54 6.73 -20.91
C GLY A 287 2.60 5.53 -20.80
N ILE A 288 1.41 5.61 -21.40
CA ILE A 288 0.46 4.48 -21.46
C ILE A 288 1.10 3.29 -22.17
N ASP A 289 1.75 3.52 -23.32
CA ASP A 289 2.41 2.46 -24.08
C ASP A 289 3.58 1.83 -23.30
N ALA A 290 4.33 2.62 -22.52
CA ALA A 290 5.41 2.11 -21.68
C ALA A 290 4.95 1.22 -20.52
N LEU A 291 3.68 1.35 -20.07
CA LEU A 291 3.12 0.58 -18.96
C LEU A 291 2.35 -0.68 -19.38
N LYS A 292 2.17 -0.91 -20.69
CA LYS A 292 1.49 -2.12 -21.18
C LYS A 292 2.31 -3.37 -20.84
N LEU A 293 1.59 -4.41 -20.39
CA LEU A 293 2.12 -5.76 -20.14
C LEU A 293 2.38 -6.52 -21.44
#